data_AF-A0A1I7LJL3-F1
#
_entry.id   AF-A0A1I7LJL3-F1
#
_cell.length_a   1.000
_cell.length_b   1.000
_cell.length_c   1.000
_cell.angle_alpha   90.00
_cell.angle_beta   90.00
_cell.angle_gamma   90.00
#
_symmetry.space_group_name_H-M   'P 1'
#
loop_
_entity.id
_entity.type
_entity.pdbx_description
1 polymer ?
#
loop_
_entity_poly.entity_id
_entity_poly.type
_entity_poly.pdbx_seq_one_letter_code
_entity_poly.pdbx_strand_id
1 'polypeptide(L)' 'MNNDLLKGILIMVGLVLALVIGGFALAENGWQKAGCIGRAVSSGVSLGSIASVCGLR' A
#
# COMPACT_ATOMS: atom_id res chain seq x y z
N MET A 1 -22.20 -4.40 -18.00
CA MET A 1 -21.16 -3.60 -17.33
C MET A 1 -20.43 -2.82 -18.41
N ASN A 2 -20.38 -1.48 -18.33
CA ASN A 2 -19.83 -0.69 -19.43
C ASN A 2 -18.32 -0.91 -19.53
N ASN A 3 -17.83 -1.32 -20.69
CA ASN A 3 -16.41 -1.64 -20.89
C ASN A 3 -15.51 -0.43 -20.63
N ASP A 4 -16.02 0.78 -20.90
CA ASP A 4 -15.29 2.03 -20.61
C ASP A 4 -15.09 2.26 -19.12
N LEU A 5 -16.10 1.92 -18.30
CA LEU A 5 -15.99 2.03 -16.84
C LEU A 5 -14.99 1.00 -16.30
N LEU A 6 -15.03 -0.23 -16.81
CA LEU A 6 -14.10 -1.29 -16.43
C LEU A 6 -12.65 -0.90 -16.78
N LYS A 7 -12.44 -0.33 -17.96
CA LYS A 7 -11.14 0.13 -18.44
C LYS A 7 -10.62 1.31 -17.61
N GLY A 8 -11.49 2.26 -17.25
CA GLY A 8 -11.16 3.37 -16.36
C GLY A 8 -10.75 2.90 -14.97
N ILE A 9 -11.48 1.95 -14.39
CA ILE A 9 -11.14 1.36 -13.09
C ILE A 9 -9.80 0.63 -13.15
N LEU A 10 -9.56 -0.18 -14.19
CA LEU A 10 -8.30 -0.90 -14.39
C LEU A 10 -7.10 0.05 -14.47
N ILE A 11 -7.23 1.16 -15.19
CA ILE A 11 -6.17 2.17 -15.29
C ILE A 11 -5.91 2.81 -13.93
N MET A 12 -6.95 3.25 -13.23
CA MET A 12 -6.80 3.85 -11.89
C MET A 12 -6.17 2.89 -10.89
N VAL A 13 -6.62 1.63 -10.87
CA VAL A 13 -6.06 0.60 -9.99
C VAL A 13 -4.59 0.36 -10.32
N GLY A 14 -4.24 0.24 -11.60
CA GLY A 14 -2.85 0.07 -12.03
C GLY A 14 -1.95 1.23 -11.62
N LEU A 15 -2.46 2.47 -11.73
CA LEU A 15 -1.73 3.68 -11.41
C LEU A 15 -1.49 3.82 -9.90
N VAL A 16 -2.49 3.50 -9.09
CA VAL A 16 -2.36 3.41 -7.62
C VAL A 16 -1.36 2.32 -7.23
N LEU A 17 -1.43 1.14 -7.86
CA LEU A 17 -0.49 0.06 -7.59
C LEU A 17 0.96 0.48 -7.89
N ALA A 18 1.18 1.13 -9.04
CA ALA A 18 2.49 1.59 -9.46
C ALA A 18 3.07 2.63 -8.48
N LEU A 19 2.25 3.56 -7.99
CA LEU A 19 2.65 4.55 -6.99
C LEU A 19 3.01 3.90 -5.64
N VAL A 20 2.20 2.95 -5.20
CA VAL A 20 2.43 2.24 -3.93
C VAL A 20 3.71 1.40 -4.01
N ILE A 21 3.87 0.60 -5.06
CA ILE A 21 5.06 -0.23 -5.26
C ILE A 21 6.30 0.63 -5.46
N GLY A 22 6.21 1.70 -6.26
CA GLY A 22 7.30 2.66 -6.47
C GLY A 22 7.71 3.36 -5.17
N GLY A 23 6.75 3.80 -4.36
CA GLY A 23 7.01 4.40 -3.05
C GLY A 23 7.70 3.44 -2.09
N PHE A 24 7.31 2.15 -2.09
CA PHE A 24 7.99 1.13 -1.30
C PHE A 24 9.37 0.74 -1.85
N ALA A 25 9.58 0.80 -3.17
CA ALA A 25 10.88 0.52 -3.78
C ALA A 25 11.91 1.63 -3.51
N LEU A 26 11.46 2.88 -3.43
CA LEU A 26 12.31 4.05 -3.17
C LEU A 26 12.61 4.27 -1.69
N ALA A 27 11.81 3.68 -0.79
CA ALA A 27 12.04 3.79 0.64
C ALA A 27 13.14 2.82 1.11
N GLU A 28 14.16 3.32 1.82
CA GLU A 28 15.13 2.48 2.51
C GLU A 28 14.40 1.60 3.54
N ASN A 29 14.46 0.28 3.37
CA ASN A 29 13.66 -0.73 4.10
C ASN A 29 12.15 -0.75 3.79
N GLY A 30 11.72 -0.19 2.65
CA GLY A 30 10.32 -0.08 2.26
C GLY A 30 9.57 -1.40 2.15
N TRP A 31 10.21 -2.48 1.67
CA TRP A 31 9.61 -3.83 1.64
C TRP A 31 9.35 -4.42 3.03
N GLN A 32 10.26 -4.19 3.98
CA GLN A 32 10.12 -4.65 5.37
C GLN A 32 9.04 -3.85 6.11
N LYS A 33 9.01 -2.54 5.88
CA LYS A 33 7.97 -1.65 6.40
C LYS A 33 6.60 -1.98 5.79
N ALA A 34 6.50 -2.22 4.48
CA ALA A 34 5.29 -2.66 3.80
C ALA A 34 4.75 -3.99 4.35
N GLY A 35 5.64 -4.98 4.55
CA GLY A 35 5.28 -6.27 5.14
C GLY A 35 4.77 -6.14 6.57
N CYS A 36 5.40 -5.28 7.37
CA CYS A 36 4.95 -4.99 8.73
C CYS A 36 3.59 -4.27 8.74
N ILE A 37 3.41 -3.24 7.91
CA ILE A 37 2.13 -2.52 7.75
C ILE A 37 1.04 -3.49 7.30
N GLY A 38 1.31 -4.33 6.29
CA GLY A 38 0.37 -5.32 5.78
C GLY A 38 -0.07 -6.33 6.85
N ARG A 39 0.88 -6.83 7.65
CA ARG A 39 0.59 -7.71 8.79
C ARG A 39 -0.14 -6.99 9.92
N ALA A 40 0.18 -5.72 10.18
CA ALA A 40 -0.46 -4.92 11.21
C ALA A 40 -1.92 -4.62 10.84
N VAL A 41 -2.16 -4.18 9.60
CA VAL A 41 -3.51 -3.98 9.04
C VAL A 41 -4.30 -5.29 9.05
N SER A 42 -3.70 -6.41 8.61
CA SER A 42 -4.39 -7.71 8.63
C SER A 42 -4.68 -8.23 10.03
N SER A 43 -3.90 -7.79 11.04
CA SER A 43 -4.10 -8.15 12.45
C SER A 43 -5.05 -7.19 13.18
N GLY A 44 -5.62 -6.19 12.49
CA GLY A 44 -6.56 -5.23 13.08
C GLY A 44 -5.89 -4.10 13.87
N VAL A 45 -4.60 -3.84 13.67
CA VAL A 45 -3.88 -2.74 14.30
C VAL A 45 -4.34 -1.42 13.68
N SER A 46 -4.74 -0.47 14.53
CA SER A 46 -5.14 0.88 14.10
C SER A 46 -4.01 1.57 13.35
N LEU A 47 -4.33 2.19 12.20
CA LEU A 47 -3.40 2.92 11.33
C LEU A 47 -2.55 3.95 12.10
N GLY A 48 -3.11 4.54 13.16
CA GLY A 48 -2.40 5.49 14.02
C GLY A 48 -1.27 4.88 14.88
N SER A 49 -1.30 3.55 15.10
CA SER A 49 -0.27 2.82 15.84
C SER A 49 0.69 2.06 14.95
N ILE A 50 0.41 1.91 13.65
CA ILE A 50 1.29 1.18 12.73
C ILE A 50 2.65 1.86 12.63
N ALA A 51 2.71 3.20 12.70
CA ALA A 51 3.96 3.94 12.68
C ALA A 51 4.89 3.61 13.87
N SER A 52 4.32 3.41 15.05
CA SER A 52 5.04 3.03 16.27
C SER A 52 5.38 1.54 16.33
N VAL A 53 4.51 0.66 15.80
CA VAL A 53 4.74 -0.79 15.77
C VAL A 53 5.75 -1.20 14.70
N CYS A 54 5.69 -0.56 13.52
CA CYS A 54 6.59 -0.85 12.41
C CYS A 54 7.82 0.06 12.34
N GLY A 55 8.06 0.88 13.37
CA GLY A 55 9.24 1.75 13.45
C GLY A 55 9.40 2.59 12.19
N LEU A 56 8.33 3.24 11.73
CA LEU A 56 8.32 4.10 10.53
C LEU A 56 8.90 5.49 10.80
N ARG A 57 9.71 5.62 11.85
CA ARG A 57 10.34 6.86 12.28
C ARG A 57 11.70 7.06 11.60
#